data_AF-A0A851N1A1-F1
#
_entry.id   AF-A0A851N1A1-F1
#
_cell.length_a   1.000
_cell.length_b   1.000
_cell.length_c   1.000
_cell.angle_alpha   90.00
_cell.angle_beta   90.00
_cell.angle_gamma   90.00
#
_symmetry.space_group_name_H-M   'P 1'
#
loop_
_entity.id
_entity.type
_entity.pdbx_description
1 polymer ?
#
loop_
_entity_poly.entity_id
_entity_poly.type
_entity_poly.pdbx_seq_one_letter_code
_entity_poly.pdbx_strand_id
1 'polypeptide(L)' 'ILDKQIIVMNFLIDDLHFYLEIDKFCGMADGVEALAAHNIKSENQVAFLKKKLAVIDELFLNSNMLPSLRVRP' A
#
# COMPACT_ATOMS: atom_id res chain seq x y z
N ILE A 1 17.92 -17.15 -19.39
CA ILE A 1 17.59 -15.74 -19.77
C ILE A 1 16.14 -15.45 -19.39
N LEU A 2 15.19 -16.29 -19.78
CA LEU A 2 13.77 -16.18 -19.44
C LEU A 2 13.49 -16.05 -17.93
N ASP A 3 14.11 -16.89 -17.08
CA ASP A 3 13.87 -16.83 -15.62
C ASP A 3 14.26 -15.51 -14.99
N LYS A 4 15.37 -14.90 -15.47
CA LYS A 4 15.81 -13.58 -15.01
C LYS A 4 14.80 -12.49 -15.41
N GLN A 5 14.21 -12.60 -16.60
CA GLN A 5 13.17 -11.66 -17.05
C GLN A 5 11.89 -11.82 -16.22
N ILE A 6 11.49 -13.04 -15.89
CA ILE A 6 10.33 -13.31 -15.03
C ILE A 6 10.55 -12.74 -13.63
N ILE A 7 11.74 -12.93 -13.05
CA ILE A 7 12.09 -12.35 -11.75
C ILE A 7 11.98 -10.83 -11.79
N VAL A 8 12.60 -10.17 -12.78
CA VAL A 8 12.53 -8.71 -12.95
C VAL A 8 11.09 -8.23 -13.12
N MET A 9 10.29 -8.93 -13.92
CA MET A 9 8.88 -8.59 -14.13
C MET A 9 8.07 -8.70 -12.84
N ASN A 10 8.30 -9.73 -12.01
CA ASN A 10 7.62 -9.87 -10.72
C ASN A 10 7.97 -8.73 -9.76
N PHE A 11 9.24 -8.29 -9.72
CA PHE A 11 9.63 -7.11 -8.92
C PHE A 11 8.94 -5.83 -9.43
N LEU A 12 8.94 -5.61 -10.75
CA LEU A 12 8.28 -4.42 -11.34
C LEU A 12 6.77 -4.40 -11.09
N ILE A 13 6.11 -5.55 -11.16
CA ILE A 13 4.67 -5.67 -10.85
C ILE A 13 4.42 -5.36 -9.38
N ASP A 14 5.27 -5.86 -8.48
CA ASP A 14 5.16 -5.61 -7.05
C ASP A 14 5.37 -4.13 -6.70
N ASP A 15 6.39 -3.49 -7.30
CA ASP A 15 6.64 -2.05 -7.16
C ASP A 15 5.45 -1.22 -7.65
N LEU A 16 4.83 -1.61 -8.78
CA LEU A 16 3.64 -0.95 -9.31
C LEU A 16 2.45 -1.12 -8.37
N HIS A 17 2.23 -2.30 -7.81
CA HIS A 17 1.18 -2.53 -6.83
C HIS A 17 1.40 -1.69 -5.57
N PHE A 18 2.63 -1.63 -5.06
CA PHE A 18 2.98 -0.78 -3.94
C PHE A 18 2.67 0.70 -4.23
N TYR A 19 3.10 1.20 -5.38
CA TYR A 19 2.82 2.57 -5.80
C TYR A 19 1.34 2.90 -5.82
N LEU A 20 0.52 2.04 -6.44
CA LEU A 20 -0.94 2.25 -6.53
C LEU A 20 -1.61 2.21 -5.15
N GLU A 21 -1.14 1.35 -4.24
CA GLU A 21 -1.71 1.25 -2.90
C GLU A 21 -1.36 2.46 -2.02
N ILE A 22 -0.16 3.02 -2.20
CA ILE A 22 0.27 4.28 -1.58
C ILE A 22 -0.50 5.46 -2.14
N ASP A 23 -0.66 5.57 -3.46
CA ASP A 23 -1.44 6.64 -4.10
C ASP A 23 -2.88 6.69 -3.56
N LYS A 24 -3.53 5.52 -3.50
CA LYS A 24 -4.85 5.37 -2.88
C LYS A 24 -4.85 5.71 -1.40
N PHE A 25 -3.81 5.34 -0.65
CA PHE A 25 -3.67 5.69 0.76
C PHE A 25 -3.57 7.20 0.96
N CYS A 26 -2.75 7.89 0.16
CA CYS A 26 -2.59 9.34 0.19
C CYS A 26 -3.93 10.05 -0.04
N GLY A 27 -4.69 9.65 -1.07
CA GLY A 27 -6.01 10.25 -1.31
C GLY A 27 -7.00 10.08 -0.14
N MET A 28 -6.91 8.97 0.62
CA MET A 28 -7.70 8.81 1.84
C MET A 28 -7.18 9.67 3.00
N ALA A 29 -5.86 9.81 3.14
CA ALA A 29 -5.25 10.68 4.15
C ALA A 29 -5.61 12.15 3.91
N ASP A 30 -5.53 12.62 2.67
CA ASP A 30 -5.94 13.97 2.26
C ASP A 30 -7.42 14.22 2.57
N GLY A 31 -8.28 13.22 2.33
CA GLY A 31 -9.69 13.29 2.69
C GLY A 31 -9.92 13.42 4.21
N VAL A 32 -9.14 12.70 5.02
CA VAL A 32 -9.20 12.80 6.49
C VAL A 32 -8.69 14.16 6.97
N GLU A 33 -7.63 14.69 6.37
CA GLU A 33 -7.10 16.03 6.65
C GLU A 33 -8.14 17.11 6.32
N ALA A 34 -8.81 17.02 5.17
CA ALA A 34 -9.88 17.93 4.79
C ALA A 34 -11.05 17.91 5.79
N LEU A 35 -11.46 16.72 6.27
CA LEU A 35 -12.47 16.61 7.33
C LEU A 35 -12.02 17.28 8.63
N ALA A 36 -10.75 17.09 9.01
CA ALA A 36 -10.19 17.70 10.21
C ALA A 36 -10.13 19.23 10.11
N ALA A 37 -9.82 19.79 8.94
CA ALA A 37 -9.85 21.23 8.67
C ALA A 37 -11.24 21.85 8.88
N HIS A 38 -12.30 21.05 8.74
CA HIS A 38 -13.69 21.44 9.02
C HIS A 38 -14.18 21.08 10.44
N ASN A 39 -13.27 20.69 11.35
CA ASN A 39 -13.58 20.24 12.72
C ASN A 39 -14.54 19.03 12.78
N ILE A 40 -14.58 18.22 11.71
CA ILE A 40 -15.38 17.00 11.69
C ILE A 40 -14.58 15.89 12.38
N LYS A 41 -15.21 15.19 13.33
CA LYS A 41 -14.58 14.06 14.02
C LYS A 41 -14.17 12.96 13.03
N SER A 42 -12.88 12.64 13.02
CA SER A 42 -12.27 11.70 12.07
C SER A 42 -11.49 10.55 12.74
N GLU A 43 -11.67 10.34 14.05
CA GLU A 43 -10.89 9.39 14.86
C GLU A 43 -10.96 7.94 14.32
N ASN A 44 -12.14 7.51 13.86
CA ASN A 44 -12.32 6.19 13.27
C ASN A 44 -11.57 6.06 11.93
N GLN A 45 -11.60 7.11 11.10
CA GLN A 45 -10.89 7.15 9.82
C GLN A 45 -9.38 7.17 10.04
N VAL A 46 -8.88 7.92 11.04
CA VAL A 46 -7.47 7.91 11.45
C VAL A 46 -7.05 6.52 11.93
N ALA A 47 -7.86 5.85 12.75
CA ALA A 47 -7.59 4.49 13.20
C ALA A 47 -7.57 3.48 12.04
N PHE A 48 -8.46 3.66 11.06
CA PHE A 48 -8.46 2.87 9.82
C PHE A 48 -7.18 3.09 9.01
N LEU A 49 -6.76 4.34 8.80
CA LEU A 49 -5.51 4.66 8.09
C LEU A 49 -4.29 4.03 8.78
N LYS A 50 -4.21 4.09 10.12
CA LYS A 50 -3.12 3.43 10.86
C LYS A 50 -3.07 1.92 10.62
N LYS A 51 -4.23 1.24 10.64
CA LYS A 51 -4.30 -0.19 10.33
C LYS A 51 -3.90 -0.48 8.88
N LYS A 52 -4.35 0.35 7.93
CA LYS A 52 -4.02 0.19 6.52
C LYS A 52 -2.52 0.38 6.27
N LEU A 53 -1.90 1.37 6.90
CA LEU A 53 -0.46 1.61 6.81
C LEU A 53 0.34 0.42 7.33
N ALA A 54 -0.07 -0.17 8.46
CA ALA A 54 0.58 -1.37 9.00
C ALA A 54 0.54 -2.55 8.02
N VAL A 55 -0.59 -2.74 7.31
CA VAL A 55 -0.71 -3.78 6.27
C VAL A 55 0.19 -3.48 5.08
N ILE A 56 0.26 -2.23 4.61
CA ILE A 56 1.15 -1.84 3.50
C ILE A 56 2.61 -2.08 3.88
N ASP A 57 2.99 -1.72 5.12
CA ASP A 57 4.34 -1.94 5.65
C ASP A 57 4.70 -3.43 5.66
N GLU A 58 3.82 -4.27 6.21
CA GLU A 58 4.04 -5.72 6.28
C GLU A 58 4.08 -6.39 4.89
N LEU A 59 3.28 -5.90 3.93
CA LEU A 59 3.19 -6.52 2.61
C LEU A 59 4.30 -6.10 1.66
N PHE A 60 4.76 -4.85 1.72
CA PHE A 60 5.66 -4.30 0.70
C PHE A 60 7.02 -3.86 1.24
N LEU A 61 7.08 -3.24 2.41
CA LEU A 61 8.31 -2.61 2.93
C LEU A 61 9.14 -3.56 3.79
N ASN A 62 8.49 -4.26 4.72
CA ASN A 62 9.10 -5.18 5.69
C ASN A 62 8.66 -6.63 5.48
N SER A 63 8.35 -6.98 4.24
CA SER A 63 7.74 -8.26 3.91
C SER A 63 8.72 -9.42 3.95
N ASN A 64 8.32 -10.46 4.68
CA ASN A 64 9.04 -11.74 4.77
C ASN A 64 8.69 -12.68 3.60
N MET A 65 7.79 -12.28 2.69
CA MET A 65 7.39 -13.07 1.53
C MET A 65 8.04 -12.56 0.25
N LEU A 66 8.51 -13.48 -0.60
CA LEU A 66 9.01 -13.15 -1.94
C LEU A 66 7.90 -12.47 -2.78
N PRO A 67 8.21 -11.42 -3.58
CA PRO A 67 7.23 -10.73 -4.40
C PRO A 67 6.37 -11.64 -5.29
N SER A 68 6.95 -12.72 -5.81
CA SER A 68 6.24 -13.72 -6.62
C SER A 68 5.12 -14.47 -5.89
N LEU A 69 5.08 -14.42 -4.55
CA LEU A 69 4.04 -15.05 -3.71
C LEU A 69 2.97 -14.04 -3.25
N ARG A 70 3.15 -12.74 -3.54
CA ARG A 70 2.20 -11.67 -3.18
C ARG A 70 1.07 -11.54 -4.20
N VAL A 71 1.32 -11.96 -5.44
CA VAL A 71 0.31 -12.02 -6.51
C VAL A 71 -0.54 -13.28 -6.33
N ARG A 72 -1.78 -13.14 -5.87
CA ARG A 72 -2.74 -14.26 -5.93
C ARG A 72 -3.24 -14.42 -7.38
N PRO A 73 -3.42 -15.65 -7.89
CA PRO A 73 -4.02 -15.91 -9.20
C PRO A 73 -5.48 -15.45 -9.27
#